data_AF-A0A3Q0S2T2-F1
#
_entry.id   AF-A0A3Q0S2T2-F1
#
_cell.length_a   1.000
_cell.length_b   1.000
_cell.length_c   1.000
_cell.angle_alpha   90.00
_cell.angle_beta   90.00
_cell.angle_gamma   90.00
#
_symmetry.space_group_name_H-M   'P 1'
#
loop_
_entity.id
_entity.type
_entity.pdbx_description
1 polymer ?
#
loop_
_entity_poly.entity_id
_entity_poly.type
_entity_poly.pdbx_seq_one_letter_code
_entity_poly.pdbx_strand_id
1 'polypeptide(L)'
;MRVDQSERLGLKLEVYITVINDNQTFWCQSARSEELEKINLSLSEVGNLADHNRIDPDALCPGSLCITLFSDDQLWYRAEVIDKIEGELSVFFVDYGNKSQVSIADVREMPPFLLEIPPQAFLCELEGFDAS
;
A
#
# COMPACT_ATOMS: atom_id res chain seq x y z
N MET A 1 -17.09 -36.29 17.53
CA MET A 1 -17.46 -35.27 16.54
C MET A 1 -16.17 -34.57 16.14
N ARG A 2 -15.50 -35.08 15.09
CA ARG A 2 -14.26 -34.51 14.54
C ARG A 2 -14.69 -33.72 13.33
N VAL A 3 -14.37 -32.42 13.30
CA VAL A 3 -14.49 -31.64 12.08
C VAL A 3 -13.24 -31.95 11.26
N ASP A 4 -13.46 -32.47 10.07
CA ASP A 4 -12.44 -32.80 9.08
C ASP A 4 -11.66 -31.54 8.69
N GLN A 5 -10.33 -31.66 8.58
CA GLN A 5 -9.44 -30.59 8.09
C GLN A 5 -9.28 -30.62 6.55
N SER A 6 -10.08 -31.41 5.84
CA SER A 6 -10.17 -31.34 4.39
C SER A 6 -11.16 -30.23 3.95
N GLU A 7 -10.77 -29.47 2.92
CA GLU A 7 -11.56 -28.44 2.21
C GLU A 7 -11.50 -26.98 2.72
N ARG A 8 -10.32 -26.36 2.66
CA ARG A 8 -10.18 -25.04 2.02
C ARG A 8 -9.27 -25.13 0.80
N LEU A 9 -9.66 -25.95 -0.18
CA LEU A 9 -8.95 -26.07 -1.46
C LEU A 9 -9.56 -25.11 -2.50
N GLY A 10 -8.71 -24.29 -3.13
CA GLY A 10 -8.86 -23.96 -4.55
C GLY A 10 -9.44 -22.60 -4.94
N LEU A 11 -9.30 -21.53 -4.16
CA LEU A 11 -9.52 -20.20 -4.71
C LEU A 11 -8.38 -19.86 -5.68
N LYS A 12 -8.68 -19.85 -6.97
CA LYS A 12 -7.78 -19.34 -8.00
C LYS A 12 -8.02 -17.85 -8.14
N LEU A 13 -7.02 -17.07 -7.80
CA LEU A 13 -7.02 -15.63 -8.02
C LEU A 13 -6.04 -15.30 -9.14
N GLU A 14 -6.47 -14.51 -10.10
CA GLU A 14 -5.54 -13.86 -11.03
C GLU A 14 -4.97 -12.63 -10.35
N VAL A 15 -3.63 -12.54 -10.34
CA VAL A 15 -2.90 -11.51 -9.60
C VAL A 15 -1.82 -10.89 -10.48
N TYR A 16 -1.46 -9.66 -10.17
CA TYR A 16 -0.22 -9.05 -10.63
C TYR A 16 0.82 -9.11 -9.51
N ILE A 17 2.05 -9.52 -9.84
CA ILE A 17 3.19 -9.36 -8.94
C ILE A 17 3.67 -7.92 -9.08
N THR A 18 3.65 -7.16 -7.99
CA THR A 18 4.01 -5.74 -7.97
C THR A 18 5.45 -5.53 -7.52
N VAL A 19 5.92 -6.31 -6.54
CA VAL A 19 7.26 -6.21 -5.98
C VAL A 19 7.79 -7.59 -5.68
N ILE A 20 9.01 -7.88 -6.12
CA ILE A 20 9.73 -9.10 -5.75
C ILE A 20 10.71 -8.71 -4.64
N ASN A 21 10.54 -9.27 -3.44
CA ASN A 21 11.41 -8.97 -2.32
C ASN A 21 12.66 -9.85 -2.35
N ASP A 22 12.47 -11.16 -2.58
CA ASP A 22 13.53 -12.15 -2.64
C ASP A 22 13.09 -13.36 -3.50
N ASN A 23 13.79 -14.49 -3.36
CA ASN A 23 13.53 -15.70 -4.14
C ASN A 23 12.23 -16.43 -3.78
N GLN A 24 11.57 -16.06 -2.68
CA GLN A 24 10.39 -16.74 -2.16
C GLN A 24 9.24 -15.78 -1.90
N THR A 25 9.50 -14.54 -1.49
CA THR A 25 8.48 -13.58 -1.09
C THR A 25 8.30 -12.42 -2.08
N PHE A 26 7.05 -12.06 -2.32
CA PHE A 26 6.68 -11.01 -3.27
C PHE A 26 5.32 -10.42 -2.93
N TRP A 27 5.08 -9.17 -3.29
CA TRP A 27 3.79 -8.51 -3.13
C TRP A 27 2.93 -8.71 -4.37
N CYS A 28 1.63 -8.89 -4.14
CA CYS A 28 0.64 -9.06 -5.17
C CYS A 28 -0.54 -8.10 -5.01
N GLN A 29 -1.20 -7.84 -6.13
CA GLN A 29 -2.52 -7.22 -6.22
C GLN A 29 -3.46 -8.14 -6.99
N SER A 30 -4.76 -8.05 -6.74
CA SER A 30 -5.75 -8.69 -7.62
C SER A 30 -5.72 -8.07 -9.02
N ALA A 31 -5.73 -8.90 -10.05
CA ALA A 31 -5.71 -8.44 -11.45
C ALA A 31 -7.04 -7.78 -11.90
N ARG A 32 -8.09 -7.84 -11.08
CA ARG A 32 -9.44 -7.33 -11.37
C ARG A 32 -9.98 -6.43 -10.26
N SER A 33 -9.11 -5.64 -9.63
CA SER A 33 -9.52 -4.78 -8.51
C SER A 33 -10.20 -3.49 -9.00
N GLU A 34 -11.53 -3.52 -9.08
CA GLU A 34 -12.34 -2.28 -9.19
C GLU A 34 -12.12 -1.35 -7.99
N GLU A 35 -11.69 -1.88 -6.84
CA GLU A 35 -11.39 -1.09 -5.65
C GLU A 35 -10.14 -0.23 -5.84
N LEU A 36 -9.06 -0.80 -6.40
CA LEU A 36 -7.82 -0.07 -6.69
C LEU A 36 -8.07 1.06 -7.71
N GLU A 37 -8.91 0.81 -8.72
CA GLU A 37 -9.33 1.86 -9.67
C GLU A 37 -10.07 3.00 -8.96
N LYS A 38 -11.02 2.70 -8.07
CA LYS A 38 -11.75 3.70 -7.27
C LYS A 38 -10.83 4.47 -6.33
N ILE A 39 -9.86 3.80 -5.71
CA ILE A 39 -8.83 4.42 -4.88
C ILE A 39 -8.05 5.43 -5.72
N ASN A 40 -7.51 5.01 -6.86
CA ASN A 40 -6.67 5.86 -7.71
C ASN A 40 -7.41 7.11 -8.23
N LEU A 41 -8.67 6.95 -8.65
CA LEU A 41 -9.52 8.08 -9.02
C LEU A 41 -9.68 9.06 -7.85
N SER A 42 -10.05 8.55 -6.67
CA SER A 42 -10.24 9.36 -5.46
C SER A 42 -8.95 10.09 -5.04
N LEU A 43 -7.80 9.41 -5.11
CA LEU A 43 -6.49 9.98 -4.79
C LEU A 43 -6.10 11.09 -5.75
N SER A 44 -6.36 10.91 -7.06
CA SER A 44 -6.10 11.95 -8.05
C SER A 44 -6.93 13.21 -7.83
N GLU A 45 -8.18 13.06 -7.35
CA GLU A 45 -9.04 14.19 -7.06
C GLU A 45 -8.59 14.92 -5.79
N VAL A 46 -8.34 14.17 -4.70
CA VAL A 46 -8.01 14.75 -3.39
C VAL A 46 -6.59 15.31 -3.35
N GLY A 47 -5.61 14.57 -3.86
CA GLY A 47 -4.20 14.96 -3.78
C GLY A 47 -3.87 16.24 -4.55
N ASN A 48 -4.61 16.52 -5.63
CA ASN A 48 -4.42 17.72 -6.44
C ASN A 48 -5.09 18.98 -5.85
N LEU A 49 -5.81 18.87 -4.73
CA LEU A 49 -6.36 20.02 -4.03
C LEU A 49 -5.25 20.68 -3.20
N ALA A 50 -4.61 21.69 -3.80
CA ALA A 50 -3.35 22.30 -3.34
C ALA A 50 -3.26 22.68 -1.85
N ASP A 51 -4.38 23.06 -1.22
CA ASP A 51 -4.41 23.59 0.16
C ASP A 51 -5.24 22.77 1.15
N HIS A 52 -5.94 21.72 0.71
CA HIS A 52 -6.71 20.88 1.61
C HIS A 52 -5.83 19.76 2.19
N ASN A 53 -5.95 19.51 3.49
CA ASN A 53 -5.44 18.33 4.17
C ASN A 53 -3.90 18.22 4.26
N ARG A 54 -3.17 19.35 4.34
CA ARG A 54 -1.75 19.30 4.73
C ARG A 54 -1.66 18.78 6.17
N ILE A 55 -0.91 17.70 6.36
CA ILE A 55 -0.58 17.20 7.69
C ILE A 55 0.46 18.11 8.33
N ASP A 56 0.29 18.39 9.62
CA ASP A 56 1.37 18.87 10.47
C ASP A 56 2.49 17.82 10.48
N PRO A 57 3.69 18.12 9.95
CA PRO A 57 4.81 17.18 9.92
C PRO A 57 5.09 16.53 11.27
N ASP A 58 4.89 17.24 12.37
CA ASP A 58 5.17 16.77 13.73
C ASP A 58 4.12 15.79 14.26
N ALA A 59 2.95 15.74 13.63
CA ALA A 59 1.93 14.71 13.88
C ALA A 59 2.25 13.37 13.20
N LEU A 60 3.16 13.34 12.21
CA LEU A 60 3.56 12.09 11.54
C LEU A 60 4.55 11.30 12.39
N CYS A 61 4.18 10.06 12.66
CA CYS A 61 5.03 9.07 13.30
C CYS A 61 4.96 7.73 12.56
N PRO A 62 5.92 6.81 12.78
CA PRO A 62 5.83 5.44 12.26
C PRO A 62 4.47 4.80 12.55
N GLY A 63 3.86 4.19 11.53
CA GLY A 63 2.50 3.63 11.55
C GLY A 63 1.39 4.62 11.14
N SER A 64 1.71 5.91 10.93
CA SER A 64 0.71 6.88 10.44
C SER A 64 0.31 6.57 9.00
N LEU A 65 -1.00 6.56 8.73
CA LEU A 65 -1.54 6.43 7.38
C LEU A 65 -1.70 7.81 6.74
N CYS A 66 -1.22 7.96 5.51
CA CYS A 66 -1.27 9.20 4.76
C CYS A 66 -1.46 8.93 3.27
N ILE A 67 -1.63 10.00 2.50
CA ILE A 67 -1.44 9.94 1.04
C ILE A 67 -0.20 10.76 0.69
N THR A 68 0.55 10.32 -0.32
CA THR A 68 1.75 11.01 -0.77
C THR A 68 1.89 10.94 -2.28
N LEU A 69 2.47 11.98 -2.87
CA LEU A 69 2.89 11.98 -4.26
C LEU A 69 4.13 11.08 -4.40
N PHE A 70 4.12 10.18 -5.37
CA PHE A 70 5.31 9.42 -5.75
C PHE A 70 6.06 10.15 -6.86
N SER A 71 7.35 10.39 -6.65
CA SER A 71 8.16 11.22 -7.55
C SER A 71 8.31 10.66 -8.96
N ASP A 72 8.30 9.33 -9.09
CA ASP A 72 8.71 8.68 -10.33
C ASP A 72 7.63 8.78 -11.42
N ASP A 73 6.36 8.83 -11.03
CA ASP A 73 5.22 8.90 -11.95
C ASP A 73 4.28 10.10 -11.70
N GLN A 74 4.54 10.87 -10.64
CA GLN A 74 3.73 12.04 -10.26
C GLN A 74 2.27 11.69 -9.95
N LEU A 75 2.02 10.49 -9.42
CA LEU A 75 0.70 10.05 -8.97
C LEU A 75 0.63 9.98 -7.44
N TRP A 76 -0.59 10.08 -6.93
CA TRP A 76 -0.89 10.03 -5.49
C TRP A 76 -1.19 8.60 -5.06
N TYR A 77 -0.65 8.21 -3.91
CA TYR A 77 -0.75 6.85 -3.38
C TYR A 77 -1.09 6.85 -1.89
N ARG A 78 -1.78 5.80 -1.42
CA ARG A 78 -1.92 5.53 0.02
C ARG A 78 -0.60 4.96 0.55
N ALA A 79 -0.20 5.45 1.71
CA ALA A 79 1.05 5.06 2.31
C ALA A 79 0.95 4.96 3.83
N GLU A 80 1.81 4.11 4.40
CA GLU A 80 2.09 4.04 5.84
C GLU A 80 3.51 4.56 6.08
N VAL A 81 3.67 5.46 7.05
CA VAL A 81 4.99 5.94 7.46
C VAL A 81 5.75 4.82 8.15
N ILE A 82 6.94 4.49 7.65
CA ILE A 82 7.86 3.52 8.26
C ILE A 82 8.81 4.26 9.21
N ASP A 83 9.36 5.38 8.74
CA ASP A 83 10.36 6.15 9.48
C ASP A 83 10.34 7.63 9.04
N LYS A 84 10.86 8.52 9.89
CA LYS A 84 10.96 9.97 9.65
C LYS A 84 12.37 10.45 9.96
N ILE A 85 13.08 10.95 8.94
CA ILE A 85 14.45 11.44 9.06
C ILE A 85 14.57 12.79 8.36
N GLU A 86 14.95 13.83 9.11
CA GLU A 86 15.37 15.15 8.58
C GLU A 86 14.48 15.76 7.48
N GLY A 87 13.15 15.68 7.62
CA GLY A 87 12.23 16.30 6.64
C GLY A 87 11.78 15.38 5.51
N GLU A 88 12.29 14.16 5.47
CA GLU A 88 11.84 13.08 4.59
C GLU A 88 11.17 11.96 5.40
N LEU A 89 10.31 11.20 4.71
CA LEU A 89 9.68 10.00 5.26
C LEU A 89 10.07 8.79 4.42
N SER A 90 10.44 7.72 5.11
CA SER A 90 10.38 6.39 4.50
C SER A 90 8.95 5.88 4.63
N VAL A 91 8.35 5.48 3.52
CA VAL A 91 6.95 5.04 3.49
C VAL A 91 6.81 3.68 2.81
N PHE A 92 5.76 2.95 3.18
CA PHE A 92 5.30 1.73 2.54
C PHE A 92 4.01 2.04 1.77
N PHE A 93 3.99 1.82 0.45
CA PHE A 93 2.78 1.98 -0.35
C PHE A 93 1.86 0.79 -0.14
N VAL A 94 0.86 0.95 0.72
CA VAL A 94 0.00 -0.14 1.22
C VAL A 94 -0.76 -0.87 0.12
N ASP A 95 -0.96 -0.23 -1.02
CA ASP A 95 -1.65 -0.82 -2.16
C ASP A 95 -0.72 -1.56 -3.12
N TYR A 96 0.59 -1.32 -3.08
CA TYR A 96 1.55 -1.81 -4.06
C TYR A 96 2.67 -2.66 -3.46
N GLY A 97 2.99 -2.49 -2.18
CA GLY A 97 3.99 -3.29 -1.48
C GLY A 97 5.44 -2.78 -1.57
N ASN A 98 5.71 -1.73 -2.35
CA ASN A 98 7.04 -1.13 -2.42
C ASN A 98 7.24 -0.07 -1.32
N LYS A 99 8.51 0.18 -1.01
CA LYS A 99 8.94 1.26 -0.12
C LYS A 99 9.57 2.38 -0.93
N SER A 100 9.42 3.62 -0.47
CA SER A 100 10.10 4.77 -1.06
C SER A 100 10.44 5.81 0.00
N GLN A 101 11.37 6.70 -0.34
CA GLN A 101 11.53 7.97 0.36
C GLN A 101 10.62 9.00 -0.31
N VAL A 102 9.96 9.83 0.50
CA VAL A 102 9.09 10.91 0.03
C VAL A 102 9.32 12.18 0.84
N SER A 103 9.13 13.32 0.19
CA SER A 103 9.18 14.62 0.85
C SER A 103 7.95 14.82 1.72
N ILE A 104 8.13 15.29 2.96
CA ILE A 104 7.00 15.70 3.82
C ILE A 104 6.11 16.76 3.13
N ALA A 105 6.67 17.57 2.24
CA ALA A 105 5.91 18.59 1.51
C ALA A 105 4.83 17.99 0.58
N ASP A 106 5.00 16.73 0.20
CA ASP A 106 4.13 15.99 -0.72
C ASP A 106 3.17 15.04 0.01
N VAL A 107 3.11 15.13 1.34
CA VAL A 107 2.25 14.30 2.19
C VAL A 107 0.97 15.04 2.59
N ARG A 108 -0.16 14.35 2.57
CA ARG A 108 -1.49 14.86 2.98
C ARG A 108 -2.21 13.85 3.88
N GLU A 109 -3.22 14.32 4.61
CA GLU A 109 -4.10 13.43 5.39
C GLU A 109 -4.83 12.49 4.45
N MET A 110 -4.91 11.21 4.86
CA MET A 110 -5.74 10.25 4.18
C MET A 110 -7.21 10.54 4.51
N PRO A 111 -8.08 10.76 3.51
CA PRO A 111 -9.50 10.91 3.72
C PRO A 111 -10.09 9.70 4.48
N PRO A 112 -11.03 9.92 5.42
CA PRO A 112 -11.60 8.84 6.23
C PRO A 112 -12.17 7.67 5.42
N PHE A 113 -12.84 7.95 4.30
CA PHE A 113 -13.40 6.90 3.44
C PHE A 113 -12.33 6.02 2.77
N LEU A 114 -11.10 6.54 2.59
CA LEU A 114 -9.99 5.75 2.08
C LEU A 114 -9.33 4.91 3.18
N LEU A 115 -9.51 5.24 4.47
CA LEU A 115 -9.04 4.41 5.58
C LEU A 115 -9.91 3.15 5.76
N GLU A 116 -11.17 3.19 5.32
CA GLU A 116 -12.09 2.05 5.41
C GLU A 116 -11.81 0.95 4.38
N ILE A 117 -11.06 1.27 3.32
CA ILE A 117 -10.71 0.32 2.27
C ILE A 117 -9.46 -0.46 2.70
N PRO A 118 -9.43 -1.79 2.70
CA PRO A 118 -8.23 -2.56 3.03
C PRO A 118 -7.05 -2.24 2.11
N PRO A 119 -5.80 -2.42 2.57
CA PRO A 119 -4.62 -2.45 1.69
C PRO A 119 -4.83 -3.41 0.52
N GLN A 120 -4.50 -2.96 -0.70
CA GLN A 120 -4.69 -3.77 -1.91
C GLN A 120 -3.49 -4.68 -2.21
N ALA A 121 -2.33 -4.42 -1.61
CA ALA A 121 -1.19 -5.32 -1.68
C ALA A 121 -1.28 -6.39 -0.58
N PHE A 122 -1.04 -7.63 -0.95
CA PHE A 122 -0.87 -8.73 -0.02
C PHE A 122 0.45 -9.46 -0.30
N LEU A 123 1.13 -9.86 0.78
CA LEU A 123 2.38 -10.59 0.71
C LEU A 123 2.09 -12.05 0.35
N CYS A 124 2.79 -12.54 -0.65
CA CYS A 124 2.77 -13.91 -1.11
C CYS A 124 4.13 -14.57 -0.85
N GLU A 125 4.08 -15.89 -0.69
CA GLU A 125 5.25 -16.74 -0.59
C GLU A 125 5.07 -17.95 -1.52
N LEU A 126 6.14 -18.38 -2.19
CA LEU A 126 6.13 -19.62 -2.95
C LEU A 126 6.22 -20.82 -2.02
N GLU A 127 5.17 -21.63 -1.98
CA GLU A 127 5.19 -22.92 -1.28
C GLU A 127 6.06 -23.95 -2.03
N GLY A 128 6.78 -24.79 -1.29
CA GLY A 128 7.50 -25.94 -1.84
C GLY A 128 8.96 -25.70 -2.21
N PHE A 129 9.54 -24.56 -1.79
CA PHE A 129 10.97 -24.30 -1.87
C PHE A 129 11.52 -24.07 -0.45
N ASP A 130 12.14 -25.09 0.15
CA ASP A 130 12.92 -24.89 1.39
C ASP A 130 14.29 -24.29 1.02
N ALA A 131 14.67 -23.19 1.68
CA ALA A 131 16.03 -22.65 1.58
C ALA A 131 17.03 -23.70 2.09
N SER A 132 17.92 -24.16 1.20
CA SER A 132 18.98 -25.12 1.52
C SER A 132 20.07 -24.52 2.40
#